data_AF-M6BWR2-F1
#
_entry.id   AF-M6BWR2-F1
#
_cell.length_a   1.000
_cell.length_b   1.000
_cell.length_c   1.000
_cell.angle_alpha   90.00
_cell.angle_beta   90.00
_cell.angle_gamma   90.00
#
_symmetry.space_group_name_H-M   'P 1'
#
loop_
_entity.id
_entity.type
_entity.pdbx_description
1 polymer ?
#
loop_
_entity_poly.entity_id
_entity_poly.type
_entity_poly.pdbx_seq_one_letter_code
_entity_poly.pdbx_strand_id
1 'polypeptide(L)'
;MKFSFIKKEFKWIMIALIISGLISFSTSVLFAQNKISEATKTEAPASTPTIQETKTETPVQTTDKSWGFVDLFLLGGWTMYPLAFSSIVALGIIFERIYFLATAKLLPKGYNIDLGETMDAKGLNAVQGFFDERKDYKITQILSGGIDVSSGDAEIFAKGVEREAAEIITVLERGLVILAAVSTIAPLIGFLGTVSGMINAFDAIANADQVNAKVVAGGIKEALITTAAGLIVAIPAMTFHQYLTSRIDGFTSEIEEAANRIYKEFLKGLNLLSTTYDPNQKETQFRRNIGIFDVGYRISLTGVFYGNSGILRKRRIERSASQKKFQSDFSPSRKHLRDSDRRGFS
;
A
#
# COMPACT_ATOMS: atom_id res chain seq x y z
N MET A 1 -11.79 1.44 -23.61
CA MET A 1 -12.98 2.16 -23.08
C MET A 1 -13.51 1.62 -21.72
N LYS A 2 -12.69 1.05 -20.81
CA LYS A 2 -13.19 0.44 -19.54
C LYS A 2 -12.64 1.01 -18.21
N PHE A 3 -11.76 2.03 -18.23
CA PHE A 3 -11.07 2.51 -17.01
C PHE A 3 -11.67 3.78 -16.35
N SER A 4 -12.63 4.48 -16.98
CA SER A 4 -13.31 5.62 -16.33
C SER A 4 -14.40 5.19 -15.34
N PHE A 5 -15.08 4.07 -15.64
CA PHE A 5 -16.11 3.49 -14.78
C PHE A 5 -15.50 3.07 -13.44
N ILE A 6 -14.32 2.43 -13.46
CA ILE A 6 -13.61 1.99 -12.26
C ILE A 6 -13.21 3.14 -11.33
N LYS A 7 -12.83 4.33 -11.80
CA LYS A 7 -12.49 5.45 -10.90
C LYS A 7 -13.71 6.05 -10.20
N LYS A 8 -14.89 6.02 -10.83
CA LYS A 8 -16.13 6.55 -10.26
C LYS A 8 -16.70 5.55 -9.25
N GLU A 9 -16.75 4.27 -9.62
CA GLU A 9 -17.14 3.17 -8.73
C GLU A 9 -16.16 3.03 -7.55
N PHE A 10 -14.85 3.19 -7.75
CA PHE A 10 -13.86 3.10 -6.65
C PHE A 10 -13.97 4.24 -5.65
N LYS A 11 -14.33 5.46 -6.08
CA LYS A 11 -14.67 6.56 -5.15
C LYS A 11 -15.91 6.24 -4.32
N TRP A 12 -16.95 5.68 -4.93
CA TRP A 12 -18.16 5.25 -4.22
C TRP A 12 -17.91 4.06 -3.31
N ILE A 13 -17.04 3.12 -3.69
CA ILE A 13 -16.62 1.99 -2.85
C ILE A 13 -15.78 2.47 -1.67
N MET A 14 -14.89 3.45 -1.84
CA MET A 14 -14.11 4.04 -0.74
C MET A 14 -14.99 4.86 0.21
N ILE A 15 -15.94 5.63 -0.31
CA ILE A 15 -16.95 6.33 0.50
C ILE A 15 -17.83 5.30 1.21
N ALA A 16 -18.24 4.23 0.54
CA ALA A 16 -19.00 3.14 1.13
C ALA A 16 -18.18 2.34 2.16
N LEU A 17 -16.85 2.25 2.05
CA LEU A 17 -15.98 1.62 3.04
C LEU A 17 -15.72 2.52 4.25
N ILE A 18 -15.64 3.84 4.06
CA ILE A 18 -15.55 4.81 5.15
C ILE A 18 -16.88 4.90 5.89
N ILE A 19 -18.00 4.93 5.16
CA ILE A 19 -19.36 4.92 5.71
C ILE A 19 -19.69 3.55 6.31
N SER A 20 -19.30 2.43 5.69
CA SER A 20 -19.41 1.08 6.26
C SER A 20 -18.52 0.94 7.49
N GLY A 21 -17.32 1.51 7.50
CA GLY A 21 -16.48 1.59 8.69
C GLY A 21 -17.13 2.38 9.82
N LEU A 22 -17.75 3.52 9.52
CA LEU A 22 -18.52 4.32 10.48
C LEU A 22 -19.79 3.60 10.97
N ILE A 23 -20.49 2.91 10.07
CA ILE A 23 -21.73 2.16 10.37
C ILE A 23 -21.40 0.87 11.12
N SER A 24 -20.34 0.14 10.76
CA SER A 24 -19.83 -1.03 11.48
C SER A 24 -19.26 -0.68 12.85
N PHE A 25 -18.65 0.50 12.99
CA PHE A 25 -18.26 1.05 14.30
C PHE A 25 -19.50 1.40 15.14
N SER A 26 -20.56 1.93 14.51
CA SER A 26 -21.83 2.20 15.18
C SER A 26 -22.59 0.92 15.57
N THR A 27 -22.56 -0.12 14.73
CA THR A 27 -23.27 -1.39 15.01
C THR A 27 -22.51 -2.30 15.97
N SER A 28 -21.18 -2.29 15.99
CA SER A 28 -20.41 -3.03 17.00
C SER A 28 -20.63 -2.48 18.42
N VAL A 29 -20.82 -1.16 18.56
CA VAL A 29 -21.27 -0.53 19.82
C VAL A 29 -22.69 -0.99 20.20
N LEU A 30 -23.59 -1.11 19.22
CA LEU A 30 -24.98 -1.59 19.43
C LEU A 30 -25.05 -3.08 19.81
N PHE A 31 -24.26 -3.94 19.16
CA PHE A 31 -24.21 -5.39 19.43
C PHE A 31 -23.48 -5.71 20.75
N ALA A 32 -22.53 -4.88 21.18
CA ALA A 32 -21.92 -4.99 22.50
C ALA A 32 -22.91 -4.69 23.64
N GLN A 33 -23.86 -3.76 23.44
CA GLN A 33 -24.96 -3.52 24.39
C GLN A 33 -25.96 -4.69 24.42
N ASN A 34 -26.25 -5.32 23.28
CA ASN A 34 -27.25 -6.39 23.22
C ASN A 34 -26.77 -7.72 23.87
N LYS A 35 -25.45 -8.01 23.88
CA LYS A 35 -24.91 -9.23 24.52
C LYS A 35 -24.86 -9.18 26.05
N ILE A 36 -24.88 -7.99 26.66
CA ILE A 36 -24.84 -7.85 28.13
C ILE A 36 -26.20 -8.23 28.74
N SER A 37 -27.29 -8.09 27.98
CA SER A 37 -28.65 -8.44 28.42
C SER A 37 -28.94 -9.96 28.43
N GLU A 38 -28.27 -10.76 27.58
CA GLU A 38 -28.49 -12.21 27.52
C GLU A 38 -27.61 -13.01 28.49
N ALA A 39 -26.47 -12.49 28.93
CA ALA A 39 -25.52 -13.21 29.80
C ALA A 39 -26.00 -13.43 31.25
N THR A 40 -27.23 -13.03 31.61
CA THR A 40 -27.78 -13.20 32.97
C THR A 40 -28.71 -14.42 33.10
N LYS A 41 -28.86 -15.28 32.08
CA LYS A 41 -29.60 -16.54 32.23
C LYS A 41 -28.80 -17.74 31.75
N THR A 42 -28.48 -18.59 32.73
CA THR A 42 -28.11 -20.02 32.62
C THR A 42 -26.61 -20.31 32.68
N GLU A 43 -26.13 -20.60 33.89
CA GLU A 43 -25.53 -21.90 34.21
C GLU A 43 -25.47 -22.05 35.73
N ALA A 44 -26.19 -23.05 36.25
CA ALA A 44 -26.14 -23.44 37.66
C ALA A 44 -25.06 -24.50 37.87
N PRO A 45 -24.20 -24.39 38.90
CA PRO A 45 -23.48 -25.54 39.43
C PRO A 45 -24.36 -26.29 40.45
N ALA A 46 -24.60 -27.59 40.23
CA ALA A 46 -24.92 -28.53 41.32
C ALA A 46 -23.62 -28.74 42.14
N SER A 47 -23.56 -28.76 43.47
CA SER A 47 -24.51 -29.14 44.52
C SER A 47 -24.22 -28.41 45.87
N THR A 48 -25.29 -28.20 46.67
CA THR A 48 -25.43 -27.38 47.89
C THR A 48 -25.02 -28.10 49.21
N PRO A 49 -24.89 -27.42 50.39
CA PRO A 49 -26.02 -26.88 51.18
C PRO A 49 -25.81 -25.43 51.73
N THR A 50 -26.70 -24.48 51.45
CA THR A 50 -27.87 -23.99 52.23
C THR A 50 -27.51 -22.93 53.28
N ILE A 51 -27.73 -21.65 52.94
CA ILE A 51 -28.31 -20.63 53.83
C ILE A 51 -29.29 -19.77 53.01
N GLN A 52 -30.42 -19.48 53.64
CA GLN A 52 -31.70 -18.99 53.12
C GLN A 52 -31.66 -17.63 52.41
N GLU A 53 -32.47 -17.54 51.35
CA GLU A 53 -32.90 -16.29 50.72
C GLU A 53 -33.72 -15.43 51.71
N THR A 54 -33.35 -14.16 51.84
CA THR A 54 -34.33 -13.09 52.06
C THR A 54 -34.20 -12.13 50.88
N LYS A 55 -35.20 -12.20 50.00
CA LYS A 55 -35.43 -11.23 48.92
C LYS A 55 -35.56 -9.83 49.53
N THR A 56 -34.67 -8.94 49.12
CA THR A 56 -35.03 -7.54 48.93
C THR A 56 -34.49 -7.16 47.56
N GLU A 57 -35.33 -7.36 46.55
CA GLU A 57 -35.14 -6.87 45.19
C GLU A 57 -35.22 -5.34 45.24
N THR A 58 -34.10 -4.65 45.41
CA THR A 58 -33.99 -3.26 44.95
C THR A 58 -33.79 -3.27 43.43
N PRO A 59 -34.59 -2.51 42.67
CA PRO A 59 -34.59 -2.58 41.21
C PRO A 59 -33.23 -2.13 40.68
N VAL A 60 -32.61 -2.98 39.86
CA VAL A 60 -31.46 -2.59 39.04
C VAL A 60 -31.95 -1.52 38.09
N GLN A 61 -31.64 -0.26 38.40
CA GLN A 61 -31.81 0.84 37.47
C GLN A 61 -30.85 0.60 36.30
N THR A 62 -31.37 0.05 35.21
CA THR A 62 -30.74 0.13 33.90
C THR A 62 -30.79 1.59 33.47
N THR A 63 -29.81 2.39 33.88
CA THR A 63 -29.57 3.66 33.19
C THR A 63 -29.11 3.30 31.78
N ASP A 64 -30.01 3.47 30.81
CA ASP A 64 -29.73 3.49 29.38
C ASP A 64 -28.78 4.66 29.08
N LYS A 65 -27.54 4.56 29.54
CA LYS A 65 -26.51 5.53 29.21
C LYS A 65 -26.14 5.27 27.76
N SER A 66 -26.65 6.09 26.85
CA SER A 66 -26.09 6.25 25.51
C SER A 66 -24.68 6.81 25.69
N TRP A 67 -23.67 6.08 25.21
CA TRP A 67 -22.29 6.51 25.36
C TRP A 67 -21.94 7.44 24.21
N GLY A 68 -21.68 8.70 24.53
CA GLY A 68 -21.15 9.64 23.55
C GLY A 68 -19.68 9.36 23.24
N PHE A 69 -19.19 9.85 22.09
CA PHE A 69 -17.76 9.86 21.77
C PHE A 69 -16.93 10.57 22.85
N VAL A 70 -17.49 11.61 23.46
CA VAL A 70 -16.85 12.35 24.56
C VAL A 70 -16.74 11.49 25.82
N ASP A 71 -17.77 10.70 26.14
CA ASP A 71 -17.73 9.79 27.29
C ASP A 71 -16.67 8.70 27.10
N LEU A 72 -16.58 8.14 25.89
CA LEU A 72 -15.55 7.16 25.53
C LEU A 72 -14.14 7.77 25.59
N PHE A 73 -14.00 9.02 25.14
CA PHE A 73 -12.73 9.74 25.17
C PHE A 73 -12.24 9.98 26.59
N LEU A 74 -13.13 10.45 27.47
CA LEU A 74 -12.82 10.67 28.88
C LEU A 74 -12.51 9.36 29.61
N LEU A 75 -13.12 8.25 29.19
CA LEU A 75 -12.88 6.94 29.77
C LEU A 75 -11.54 6.30 29.39
N GLY A 76 -10.96 6.65 28.23
CA GLY A 76 -9.67 6.11 27.79
C GLY A 76 -8.46 6.72 28.49
N GLY A 77 -8.69 7.58 29.50
CA GLY A 77 -7.63 8.17 30.30
C GLY A 77 -6.70 9.09 29.50
N TRP A 78 -5.48 9.26 29.99
CA TRP A 78 -4.53 10.25 29.47
C TRP A 78 -3.94 9.87 28.10
N THR A 79 -3.89 8.58 27.74
CA THR A 79 -3.34 8.10 26.45
C THR A 79 -4.18 8.53 25.24
N MET A 80 -5.42 8.98 25.48
CA MET A 80 -6.31 9.48 24.44
C MET A 80 -5.84 10.82 23.85
N TYR A 81 -5.15 11.67 24.60
CA TYR A 81 -4.63 12.96 24.11
C TYR A 81 -3.56 12.83 23.00
N PRO A 82 -2.46 12.06 23.19
CA PRO A 82 -1.49 11.87 22.12
C PRO A 82 -2.07 11.09 20.93
N LEU A 83 -3.06 10.23 21.17
CA LEU A 83 -3.78 9.53 20.11
C LEU A 83 -4.70 10.47 19.29
N ALA A 84 -5.38 11.41 19.94
CA ALA A 84 -6.15 12.44 19.25
C ALA A 84 -5.25 13.32 18.38
N PHE A 85 -4.09 13.71 18.90
CA PHE A 85 -3.10 14.47 18.15
C PHE A 85 -2.62 13.71 16.91
N SER A 86 -2.26 12.43 17.06
CA SER A 86 -1.82 11.61 15.92
C SER A 86 -2.93 11.42 14.88
N SER A 87 -4.19 11.31 15.31
CA SER A 87 -5.36 11.26 14.42
C SER A 87 -5.53 12.54 13.60
N ILE A 88 -5.42 13.72 14.24
CA ILE A 88 -5.52 15.01 13.55
C ILE A 88 -4.39 15.17 12.53
N VAL A 89 -3.16 14.83 12.92
CA VAL A 89 -2.00 14.87 12.01
C VAL A 89 -2.19 13.92 10.82
N ALA A 90 -2.62 12.69 11.07
CA ALA A 90 -2.86 11.71 10.01
C ALA A 90 -3.93 12.19 9.04
N LEU A 91 -5.08 12.64 9.54
CA LEU A 91 -6.15 13.17 8.69
C LEU A 91 -5.71 14.40 7.89
N GLY A 92 -5.01 15.34 8.52
CA GLY A 92 -4.47 16.52 7.84
C GLY A 92 -3.59 16.15 6.66
N ILE A 93 -2.64 15.23 6.87
CA ILE A 93 -1.75 14.74 5.81
C ILE A 93 -2.52 13.97 4.74
N ILE A 94 -3.47 13.11 5.12
CA ILE A 94 -4.28 12.34 4.16
C ILE A 94 -5.02 13.29 3.21
N PHE A 95 -5.71 14.30 3.75
CA PHE A 95 -6.48 15.26 2.93
C PHE A 95 -5.57 16.12 2.05
N GLU A 96 -4.48 16.67 2.61
CA GLU A 96 -3.49 17.42 1.85
C GLU A 96 -2.94 16.59 0.68
N ARG A 97 -2.53 15.35 0.96
CA ARG A 97 -1.88 14.49 -0.03
C ARG A 97 -2.83 14.01 -1.10
N ILE A 98 -4.06 13.62 -0.74
CA ILE A 98 -5.07 13.22 -1.74
C ILE A 98 -5.38 14.39 -2.66
N TYR A 99 -5.58 15.60 -2.12
CA TYR A 99 -5.86 16.79 -2.91
C TYR A 99 -4.69 17.16 -3.82
N PHE A 100 -3.46 17.16 -3.28
CA PHE A 100 -2.25 17.43 -4.03
C PHE A 100 -2.08 16.44 -5.18
N LEU A 101 -2.15 15.13 -4.91
CA LEU A 101 -1.93 14.08 -5.92
C LEU A 101 -3.06 14.02 -6.97
N ALA A 102 -4.28 14.40 -6.60
CA ALA A 102 -5.39 14.53 -7.54
C ALA A 102 -5.21 15.71 -8.51
N THR A 103 -4.52 16.78 -8.07
CA THR A 103 -4.37 18.03 -8.83
C THR A 103 -3.02 18.13 -9.55
N ALA A 104 -2.00 17.39 -9.12
CA ALA A 104 -0.61 17.48 -9.59
C ALA A 104 -0.35 17.08 -11.06
N LYS A 105 -1.39 16.83 -11.88
CA LYS A 105 -1.32 16.46 -13.31
C LYS A 105 -0.13 15.53 -13.61
N LEU A 106 -0.07 14.37 -12.95
CA LEU A 106 1.10 13.48 -13.04
C LEU A 106 1.28 12.89 -14.44
N LEU A 107 0.25 12.19 -14.92
CA LEU A 107 0.31 11.35 -16.11
C LEU A 107 -1.06 11.38 -16.84
N PRO A 108 -1.12 11.75 -18.13
CA PRO A 108 -2.32 11.58 -18.92
C PRO A 108 -2.55 10.10 -19.25
N LYS A 109 -3.80 9.72 -19.54
CA LYS A 109 -4.09 8.33 -19.91
C LYS A 109 -3.42 8.00 -21.24
N GLY A 110 -2.80 6.83 -21.32
CA GLY A 110 -2.20 6.33 -22.56
C GLY A 110 -0.87 6.98 -22.92
N TYR A 111 -0.26 7.78 -22.03
CA TYR A 111 0.96 8.54 -22.34
C TYR A 111 2.07 7.70 -22.98
N ASN A 112 2.40 6.54 -22.40
CA ASN A 112 3.46 5.66 -22.92
C ASN A 112 3.12 4.98 -24.25
N ILE A 113 1.83 4.78 -24.53
CA ILE A 113 1.35 4.23 -25.81
C ILE A 113 1.49 5.31 -26.88
N ASP A 114 0.92 6.50 -26.64
CA ASP A 114 0.97 7.64 -27.56
C ASP A 114 2.43 8.06 -27.84
N LEU A 115 3.29 8.05 -26.81
CA LEU A 115 4.72 8.32 -26.95
C LEU A 115 5.39 7.26 -27.84
N GLY A 116 5.13 5.98 -27.58
CA GLY A 116 5.67 4.88 -28.38
C GLY A 116 5.29 4.98 -29.86
N GLU A 117 4.01 5.22 -30.16
CA GLU A 117 3.53 5.38 -31.54
C GLU A 117 4.19 6.57 -32.25
N THR A 118 4.37 7.69 -31.53
CA THR A 118 5.04 8.88 -32.06
C THR A 118 6.51 8.61 -32.40
N MET A 119 7.20 7.89 -31.52
CA MET A 119 8.61 7.52 -31.70
C MET A 119 8.80 6.51 -32.83
N ASP A 120 7.94 5.49 -32.92
CA ASP A 120 8.00 4.48 -33.97
C ASP A 120 7.76 5.07 -35.36
N ALA A 121 6.92 6.11 -35.47
CA ALA A 121 6.57 6.74 -36.74
C ALA A 121 7.60 7.78 -37.24
N LYS A 122 8.18 8.57 -36.33
CA LYS A 122 8.95 9.79 -36.70
C LYS A 122 10.28 9.93 -35.97
N GLY A 123 10.66 8.97 -35.13
CA GLY A 123 11.89 9.00 -34.34
C GLY A 123 11.94 10.11 -33.29
N LEU A 124 13.15 10.41 -32.80
CA LEU A 124 13.37 11.35 -31.70
C LEU A 124 12.91 12.79 -31.98
N ASN A 125 12.94 13.23 -33.24
CA ASN A 125 12.57 14.61 -33.60
C ASN A 125 11.09 14.92 -33.33
N ALA A 126 10.20 13.92 -33.36
CA ALA A 126 8.78 14.11 -33.07
C ALA A 126 8.45 14.10 -31.57
N VAL A 127 9.38 13.66 -30.72
CA VAL A 127 9.18 13.63 -29.26
C VAL A 127 9.03 15.03 -28.69
N GLN A 128 9.75 16.01 -29.25
CA GLN A 128 9.69 17.38 -28.77
C GLN A 128 8.31 18.01 -29.00
N GLY A 129 7.70 17.80 -30.16
CA GLY A 129 6.32 18.22 -30.43
C GLY A 129 5.30 17.54 -29.51
N PHE A 130 5.49 16.25 -29.21
CA PHE A 130 4.66 15.53 -28.24
C PHE A 130 4.78 16.09 -26.82
N PHE A 131 5.98 16.56 -26.43
CA PHE A 131 6.20 17.20 -25.14
C PHE A 131 5.59 18.60 -25.07
N ASP A 132 5.67 19.39 -26.13
CA ASP A 132 5.09 20.75 -26.18
C ASP A 132 3.56 20.73 -25.96
N GLU A 133 2.87 19.73 -26.53
CA GLU A 133 1.43 19.53 -26.34
C GLU A 133 1.06 19.14 -24.90
N ARG A 134 2.01 18.59 -24.13
CA ARG A 134 1.78 17.97 -22.80
C ARG A 134 2.65 18.53 -21.69
N LYS A 135 3.23 19.73 -21.87
CA LYS A 135 4.12 20.41 -20.91
C LYS A 135 3.58 20.58 -19.49
N ASP A 136 2.26 20.56 -19.34
CA ASP A 136 1.56 20.63 -18.05
C ASP A 136 1.78 19.40 -17.17
N TYR A 137 2.19 18.27 -17.75
CA TYR A 137 2.34 17.01 -17.03
C TYR A 137 3.76 16.82 -16.48
N LYS A 138 3.86 16.37 -15.23
CA LYS A 138 5.16 16.16 -14.57
C LYS A 138 6.04 15.12 -15.26
N ILE A 139 5.46 14.05 -15.82
CA ILE A 139 6.23 13.07 -16.61
C ILE A 139 6.91 13.74 -17.81
N THR A 140 6.23 14.67 -18.46
CA THR A 140 6.76 15.36 -19.65
C THR A 140 7.92 16.27 -19.26
N GLN A 141 7.79 17.00 -18.14
CA GLN A 141 8.86 17.84 -17.60
C GLN A 141 10.14 17.04 -17.32
N ILE A 142 10.00 15.86 -16.69
CA ILE A 142 11.12 14.96 -16.38
C ILE A 142 11.82 14.45 -17.65
N LEU A 143 11.03 14.04 -18.65
CA LEU A 143 11.60 13.49 -19.87
C LEU A 143 12.20 14.58 -20.76
N SER A 144 11.60 15.77 -20.80
CA SER A 144 12.12 16.91 -21.57
C SER A 144 13.45 17.40 -21.01
N GLY A 145 13.56 17.57 -19.68
CA GLY A 145 14.83 18.02 -19.11
C GLY A 145 15.94 16.98 -19.22
N GLY A 146 15.59 15.68 -19.23
CA GLY A 146 16.50 14.62 -19.65
C GLY A 146 17.02 14.77 -21.08
N ILE A 147 16.14 15.08 -22.05
CA ILE A 147 16.53 15.32 -23.45
C ILE A 147 17.40 16.57 -23.57
N ASP A 148 17.04 17.65 -22.89
CA ASP A 148 17.75 18.94 -22.96
C ASP A 148 19.22 18.81 -22.51
N VAL A 149 19.49 17.99 -21.49
CA VAL A 149 20.86 17.75 -21.00
C VAL A 149 21.59 16.70 -21.83
N SER A 150 20.87 15.76 -22.46
CA SER A 150 21.45 14.60 -23.15
C SER A 150 22.51 14.94 -24.20
N SER A 151 22.34 16.07 -24.91
CA SER A 151 23.17 16.45 -26.06
C SER A 151 23.37 15.31 -27.09
N GLY A 152 22.39 14.39 -27.21
CA GLY A 152 22.46 13.21 -28.08
C GLY A 152 23.13 11.97 -27.45
N ASP A 153 23.63 12.04 -26.23
CA ASP A 153 24.21 10.90 -25.49
C ASP A 153 23.15 10.22 -24.62
N ALA A 154 23.00 8.91 -24.82
CA ALA A 154 22.02 8.08 -24.12
C ALA A 154 22.30 7.99 -22.60
N GLU A 155 23.56 7.92 -22.18
CA GLU A 155 23.91 7.81 -20.74
C GLU A 155 23.67 9.14 -20.03
N ILE A 156 23.95 10.26 -20.71
CA ILE A 156 23.68 11.60 -20.17
C ILE A 156 22.16 11.82 -20.05
N PHE A 157 21.38 11.39 -21.05
CA PHE A 157 19.91 11.37 -20.98
C PHE A 157 19.41 10.63 -19.72
N ALA A 158 19.91 9.41 -19.50
CA ALA A 158 19.50 8.57 -18.38
C ALA A 158 19.71 9.25 -17.02
N LYS A 159 20.89 9.85 -16.84
CA LYS A 159 21.24 10.61 -15.62
C LYS A 159 20.45 11.90 -15.47
N GLY A 160 20.10 12.56 -16.58
CA GLY A 160 19.24 13.73 -16.57
C GLY A 160 17.84 13.39 -16.05
N VAL A 161 17.23 12.34 -16.62
CA VAL A 161 15.92 11.82 -16.19
C VAL A 161 15.94 11.37 -14.74
N GLU A 162 16.98 10.66 -14.31
CA GLU A 162 17.18 10.24 -12.92
C GLU A 162 17.06 11.41 -11.96
N ARG A 163 17.85 12.46 -12.22
CA ARG A 163 17.95 13.63 -11.34
C ARG A 163 16.60 14.33 -11.20
N GLU A 164 15.91 14.53 -12.32
CA GLU A 164 14.62 15.23 -12.34
C GLU A 164 13.49 14.38 -11.75
N ALA A 165 13.49 13.07 -12.01
CA ALA A 165 12.55 12.14 -11.40
C ALA A 165 12.74 12.13 -9.87
N ALA A 166 13.98 12.05 -9.38
CA ALA A 166 14.28 12.04 -7.95
C ALA A 166 13.78 13.31 -7.24
N GLU A 167 13.99 14.49 -7.84
CA GLU A 167 13.50 15.76 -7.30
C GLU A 167 11.96 15.77 -7.17
N ILE A 168 11.26 15.37 -8.23
CA ILE A 168 9.79 15.37 -8.26
C ILE A 168 9.21 14.30 -7.33
N ILE A 169 9.77 13.09 -7.32
CA ILE A 169 9.32 11.98 -6.46
C ILE A 169 9.49 12.36 -4.99
N THR A 170 10.61 12.98 -4.61
CA THR A 170 10.83 13.45 -3.24
C THR A 170 9.73 14.41 -2.77
N VAL A 171 9.27 15.31 -3.66
CA VAL A 171 8.15 16.22 -3.36
C VAL A 171 6.82 15.48 -3.21
N LEU A 172 6.59 14.45 -4.04
CA LEU A 172 5.38 13.61 -3.98
C LEU A 172 5.32 12.78 -2.69
N GLU A 173 6.46 12.25 -2.24
CA GLU A 173 6.59 11.41 -1.04
C GLU A 173 6.54 12.19 0.28
N ARG A 174 6.67 13.51 0.24
CA ARG A 174 6.65 14.36 1.44
C ARG A 174 5.40 14.04 2.29
N GLY A 175 5.57 13.95 3.60
CA GLY A 175 4.47 13.64 4.53
C GLY A 175 4.06 12.16 4.61
N LEU A 176 4.38 11.32 3.63
CA LEU A 176 4.09 9.88 3.71
C LEU A 176 4.85 9.20 4.85
N VAL A 177 6.08 9.64 5.14
CA VAL A 177 6.88 9.15 6.27
C VAL A 177 6.17 9.36 7.60
N ILE A 178 5.51 10.52 7.78
CA ILE A 178 4.76 10.83 9.00
C ILE A 178 3.52 9.93 9.08
N LEU A 179 2.83 9.73 7.95
CA LEU A 179 1.66 8.85 7.90
C LEU A 179 2.02 7.39 8.23
N ALA A 180 3.17 6.91 7.72
CA ALA A 180 3.73 5.62 8.07
C ALA A 180 4.04 5.54 9.57
N ALA A 181 4.66 6.57 10.14
CA ALA A 181 4.96 6.64 11.57
C ALA A 181 3.68 6.61 12.42
N VAL A 182 2.63 7.35 12.06
CA VAL A 182 1.35 7.31 12.80
C VAL A 182 0.73 5.92 12.74
N SER A 183 0.81 5.25 11.59
CA SER A 183 0.25 3.89 11.44
C SER A 183 0.91 2.85 12.35
N THR A 184 2.19 3.05 12.71
CA THR A 184 2.92 2.15 13.61
C THR A 184 2.86 2.60 15.06
N ILE A 185 2.86 3.90 15.34
CA ILE A 185 2.88 4.46 16.70
C ILE A 185 1.49 4.44 17.34
N ALA A 186 0.41 4.68 16.59
CA ALA A 186 -0.95 4.74 17.16
C ALA A 186 -1.38 3.43 17.89
N PRO A 187 -1.13 2.22 17.36
CA PRO A 187 -1.40 0.99 18.09
C PRO A 187 -0.53 0.83 19.35
N LEU A 188 0.71 1.30 19.31
CA LEU A 188 1.62 1.25 20.46
C LEU A 188 1.16 2.20 21.58
N ILE A 189 0.61 3.37 21.23
CA ILE A 189 -0.04 4.27 22.19
C ILE A 189 -1.28 3.59 22.79
N GLY A 190 -2.09 2.91 21.97
CA GLY A 190 -3.25 2.15 22.45
C GLY A 190 -2.86 1.03 23.43
N PHE A 191 -1.78 0.31 23.13
CA PHE A 191 -1.19 -0.70 24.01
C PHE A 191 -0.63 -0.10 25.30
N LEU A 192 -0.02 1.09 25.25
CA LEU A 192 0.38 1.79 26.48
C LEU A 192 -0.84 2.11 27.37
N GLY A 193 -1.97 2.47 26.75
CA GLY A 193 -3.24 2.67 27.44
C GLY A 193 -3.76 1.40 28.14
N THR A 194 -3.54 0.22 27.56
CA THR A 194 -3.92 -1.03 28.26
C THR A 194 -3.11 -1.27 29.51
N VAL A 195 -1.80 -1.04 29.43
CA VAL A 195 -0.91 -1.18 30.58
C VAL A 195 -1.32 -0.19 31.67
N SER A 196 -1.60 1.06 31.30
CA SER A 196 -2.08 2.08 32.23
C SER A 196 -3.41 1.69 32.89
N GLY A 197 -4.41 1.25 32.12
CA GLY A 197 -5.71 0.84 32.63
C GLY A 197 -5.64 -0.40 33.54
N MET A 198 -4.78 -1.37 33.21
CA MET A 198 -4.56 -2.54 34.05
C MET A 198 -3.84 -2.21 35.36
N ILE A 199 -2.87 -1.29 35.34
CA ILE A 199 -2.22 -0.79 36.57
C ILE A 199 -3.27 -0.16 37.49
N ASN A 200 -4.09 0.76 36.95
CA ASN A 200 -5.18 1.39 37.70
C ASN A 200 -6.17 0.36 38.27
N ALA A 201 -6.47 -0.70 37.51
CA ALA A 201 -7.37 -1.77 37.95
C ALA A 201 -6.81 -2.56 39.15
N PHE A 202 -5.52 -2.90 39.12
CA PHE A 202 -4.87 -3.62 40.23
C PHE A 202 -4.67 -2.72 41.45
N ASP A 203 -4.34 -1.45 41.25
CA ASP A 203 -4.25 -0.47 42.35
C ASP A 203 -5.60 -0.29 43.04
N ALA A 204 -6.71 -0.30 42.29
CA ALA A 204 -8.05 -0.25 42.86
C ALA A 204 -8.37 -1.48 43.72
N ILE A 205 -7.91 -2.68 43.32
CA ILE A 205 -8.06 -3.90 44.13
C ILE A 205 -7.22 -3.81 45.41
N ALA A 206 -5.97 -3.35 45.30
CA ALA A 206 -5.06 -3.26 46.44
C ALA A 206 -5.57 -2.33 47.55
N ASN A 207 -6.33 -1.29 47.16
CA ASN A 207 -6.92 -0.32 48.09
C ASN A 207 -8.36 -0.65 48.52
N ALA A 208 -8.96 -1.74 48.03
CA ALA A 208 -10.33 -2.11 48.34
C ALA A 208 -10.40 -3.12 49.49
N ASP A 209 -11.22 -2.83 50.50
CA ASP A 209 -11.46 -3.73 51.64
C ASP A 209 -12.19 -5.02 51.24
N GLN A 210 -12.98 -4.97 50.16
CA GLN A 210 -13.65 -6.13 49.58
C GLN A 210 -13.46 -6.16 48.06
N VAL A 211 -12.95 -7.28 47.55
CA VAL A 211 -12.77 -7.49 46.12
C VAL A 211 -14.13 -7.75 45.47
N ASN A 212 -14.60 -6.81 44.67
CA ASN A 212 -15.80 -6.95 43.84
C ASN A 212 -15.44 -6.67 42.37
N ALA A 213 -16.04 -7.41 41.43
CA ALA A 213 -15.85 -7.25 39.99
C ALA A 213 -16.02 -5.80 39.51
N LYS A 214 -16.87 -4.99 40.16
CA LYS A 214 -17.04 -3.57 39.83
C LYS A 214 -15.77 -2.72 40.04
N VAL A 215 -14.91 -3.09 41.00
CA VAL A 215 -13.67 -2.36 41.33
C VAL A 215 -12.67 -2.42 40.17
N VAL A 216 -12.60 -3.57 39.50
CA VAL A 216 -11.64 -3.84 38.42
C VAL A 216 -12.19 -3.46 37.05
N ALA A 217 -13.51 -3.51 36.89
CA ALA A 217 -14.19 -3.28 35.61
C ALA A 217 -13.86 -1.93 34.97
N GLY A 218 -13.58 -0.89 35.77
CA GLY A 218 -13.22 0.44 35.28
C GLY A 218 -11.90 0.47 34.50
N GLY A 219 -10.83 -0.11 35.07
CA GLY A 219 -9.51 -0.09 34.42
C GLY A 219 -9.40 -1.05 33.23
N ILE A 220 -10.09 -2.20 33.28
CA ILE A 220 -10.19 -3.09 32.10
C ILE A 220 -10.92 -2.39 30.95
N LYS A 221 -11.97 -1.64 31.28
CA LYS A 221 -12.75 -0.88 30.31
C LYS A 221 -11.94 0.26 29.68
N GLU A 222 -11.18 1.01 30.47
CA GLU A 222 -10.20 1.99 29.98
C GLU A 222 -9.25 1.33 28.97
N ALA A 223 -8.62 0.21 29.35
CA ALA A 223 -7.68 -0.53 28.52
C ALA A 223 -8.26 -0.96 27.16
N LEU A 224 -9.49 -1.49 27.14
CA LEU A 224 -10.13 -1.92 25.91
C LEU A 224 -10.46 -0.75 24.98
N ILE A 225 -10.91 0.38 25.54
CA ILE A 225 -11.27 1.57 24.76
C ILE A 225 -10.02 2.18 24.11
N THR A 226 -8.91 2.31 24.84
CA THR A 226 -7.66 2.88 24.30
C THR A 226 -7.09 2.03 23.16
N THR A 227 -7.18 0.71 23.28
CA THR A 227 -6.74 -0.22 22.23
C THR A 227 -7.57 -0.06 20.96
N ALA A 228 -8.89 -0.07 21.12
CA ALA A 228 -9.80 0.09 20.01
C ALA A 228 -9.56 1.44 19.30
N ALA A 229 -9.42 2.52 20.07
CA ALA A 229 -9.11 3.84 19.54
C ALA A 229 -7.78 3.84 18.77
N GLY A 230 -6.73 3.22 19.33
CA GLY A 230 -5.41 3.09 18.68
C GLY A 230 -5.50 2.45 17.29
N LEU A 231 -6.25 1.36 17.19
CA LEU A 231 -6.48 0.65 15.93
C LEU A 231 -7.33 1.47 14.94
N ILE A 232 -8.36 2.17 15.42
CA ILE A 232 -9.22 3.02 14.58
C ILE A 232 -8.42 4.14 13.91
N VAL A 233 -7.39 4.68 14.57
CA VAL A 233 -6.48 5.68 13.97
C VAL A 233 -5.46 5.02 13.04
N ALA A 234 -4.89 3.89 13.45
CA ALA A 234 -3.81 3.23 12.72
C ALA A 234 -4.26 2.64 11.37
N ILE A 235 -5.43 2.01 11.32
CA ILE A 235 -5.92 1.29 10.13
C ILE A 235 -6.10 2.25 8.94
N PRO A 236 -6.81 3.39 9.07
CA PRO A 236 -6.90 4.37 7.98
C PRO A 236 -5.52 4.93 7.60
N ALA A 237 -4.68 5.29 8.58
CA ALA A 237 -3.34 5.83 8.31
C ALA A 237 -2.50 4.86 7.47
N MET A 238 -2.48 3.57 7.84
CA MET A 238 -1.77 2.52 7.10
C MET A 238 -2.33 2.34 5.69
N THR A 239 -3.66 2.31 5.56
CA THR A 239 -4.33 2.08 4.28
C THR A 239 -4.05 3.22 3.30
N PHE A 240 -4.16 4.47 3.74
CA PHE A 240 -3.87 5.63 2.90
C PHE A 240 -2.39 5.77 2.58
N HIS A 241 -1.50 5.47 3.52
CA HIS A 241 -0.06 5.40 3.24
C HIS A 241 0.20 4.42 2.09
N GLN A 242 -0.27 3.18 2.20
CA GLN A 242 -0.05 2.17 1.16
C GLN A 242 -0.65 2.55 -0.20
N TYR A 243 -1.84 3.16 -0.19
CA TYR A 243 -2.51 3.62 -1.41
C TYR A 243 -1.71 4.73 -2.11
N LEU A 244 -1.28 5.74 -1.35
CA LEU A 244 -0.54 6.89 -1.88
C LEU A 244 0.84 6.46 -2.39
N THR A 245 1.57 5.64 -1.64
CA THR A 245 2.85 5.07 -2.07
C THR A 245 2.69 4.26 -3.35
N SER A 246 1.71 3.35 -3.43
CA SER A 246 1.45 2.58 -4.65
C SER A 246 1.12 3.47 -5.85
N ARG A 247 0.50 4.64 -5.63
CA ARG A 247 0.18 5.58 -6.69
C ARG A 247 1.43 6.30 -7.20
N ILE A 248 2.38 6.62 -6.33
CA ILE A 248 3.68 7.19 -6.68
C ILE A 248 4.53 6.14 -7.40
N ASP A 249 4.60 4.90 -6.88
CA ASP A 249 5.33 3.80 -7.52
C ASP A 249 4.85 3.54 -8.95
N GLY A 250 3.53 3.59 -9.17
CA GLY A 250 2.95 3.47 -10.50
C GLY A 250 3.34 4.62 -11.43
N PHE A 251 3.50 5.84 -10.91
CA PHE A 251 4.00 6.98 -11.67
C PHE A 251 5.49 6.83 -12.02
N THR A 252 6.32 6.40 -11.07
CA THR A 252 7.74 6.09 -11.28
C THR A 252 7.92 5.02 -12.35
N SER A 253 7.12 3.94 -12.30
CA SER A 253 7.16 2.87 -13.30
C SER A 253 6.86 3.38 -14.72
N GLU A 254 5.93 4.33 -14.85
CA GLU A 254 5.56 4.92 -16.13
C GLU A 254 6.66 5.85 -16.69
N ILE A 255 7.34 6.60 -15.81
CA ILE A 255 8.55 7.37 -16.18
C ILE A 255 9.64 6.43 -16.69
N GLU A 256 9.92 5.35 -15.96
CA GLU A 256 10.94 4.38 -16.35
C GLU A 256 10.64 3.77 -17.72
N GLU A 257 9.40 3.35 -17.98
CA GLU A 257 9.04 2.80 -19.28
C GLU A 257 9.22 3.82 -20.41
N ALA A 258 8.78 5.07 -20.21
CA ALA A 258 8.95 6.14 -21.19
C ALA A 258 10.44 6.44 -21.46
N ALA A 259 11.23 6.59 -20.39
CA ALA A 259 12.66 6.84 -20.48
C ALA A 259 13.40 5.69 -21.17
N ASN A 260 13.04 4.44 -20.87
CA ASN A 260 13.61 3.28 -21.53
C ASN A 260 13.35 3.28 -23.05
N ARG A 261 12.17 3.71 -23.49
CA ARG A 261 11.85 3.84 -24.92
C ARG A 261 12.72 4.89 -25.60
N ILE A 262 12.84 6.08 -25.00
CA ILE A 262 13.68 7.17 -25.52
C ILE A 262 15.15 6.76 -25.57
N TYR A 263 15.65 6.14 -24.51
CA TYR A 263 17.02 5.65 -24.46
C TYR A 263 17.32 4.62 -25.55
N LYS A 264 16.40 3.68 -25.83
CA LYS A 264 16.55 2.72 -26.93
C LYS A 264 16.64 3.39 -28.30
N GLU A 265 15.94 4.49 -28.51
CA GLU A 265 16.04 5.25 -29.77
C GLU A 265 17.36 6.00 -29.90
N PHE A 266 17.89 6.61 -28.82
CA PHE A 266 19.25 7.17 -28.83
C PHE A 266 20.29 6.12 -29.21
N LEU A 267 20.14 4.93 -28.63
CA LEU A 267 20.96 3.76 -28.87
C LEU A 267 20.89 3.27 -30.33
N LYS A 268 19.69 3.21 -30.95
CA LYS A 268 19.55 2.90 -32.39
C LYS A 268 20.23 3.93 -33.28
N GLY A 269 20.13 5.23 -32.95
CA GLY A 269 20.84 6.30 -33.64
C GLY A 269 22.37 6.12 -33.59
N LEU A 270 22.89 5.69 -32.43
CA LEU A 270 24.32 5.40 -32.24
C LEU A 270 24.79 4.16 -33.03
N ASN A 271 23.91 3.16 -33.15
CA ASN A 271 24.15 1.90 -33.85
C ASN A 271 24.34 2.09 -35.37
N LEU A 272 23.70 3.12 -35.95
CA LEU A 272 23.91 3.55 -37.33
C LEU A 272 25.27 4.23 -37.55
N LEU A 273 25.98 4.60 -36.48
CA LEU A 273 27.27 5.31 -36.51
C LEU A 273 28.47 4.45 -36.05
N SER A 274 28.24 3.23 -35.54
CA SER A 274 29.32 2.37 -35.03
C SER A 274 29.10 0.88 -35.34
N THR A 275 29.98 0.28 -36.16
CA THR A 275 29.99 -1.15 -36.53
C THR A 275 30.40 -2.10 -35.39
N THR A 276 30.43 -1.63 -34.15
CA THR A 276 30.87 -2.37 -32.95
C THR A 276 29.84 -2.28 -31.82
N TYR A 277 28.56 -2.30 -32.18
CA TYR A 277 27.47 -2.05 -31.25
C TYR A 277 26.65 -3.33 -31.02
N ASP A 278 26.62 -3.83 -29.77
CA ASP A 278 25.77 -4.94 -29.34
C ASP A 278 24.60 -4.40 -28.47
N PRO A 279 23.37 -4.35 -29.00
CA PRO A 279 22.21 -3.82 -28.30
C PRO A 279 21.87 -4.57 -27.01
N ASN A 280 22.14 -5.87 -26.93
CA ASN A 280 21.70 -6.72 -25.81
C ASN A 280 22.55 -6.52 -24.55
N GLN A 281 23.85 -6.25 -24.69
CA GLN A 281 24.73 -5.98 -23.55
C GLN A 281 24.43 -4.63 -22.90
N LYS A 282 24.21 -3.59 -23.71
CA LYS A 282 23.92 -2.24 -23.22
C LYS A 282 22.51 -2.11 -22.67
N GLU A 283 21.52 -2.81 -23.21
CA GLU A 283 20.18 -2.89 -22.58
C GLU A 283 20.27 -3.54 -21.19
N THR A 284 21.08 -4.58 -21.04
CA THR A 284 21.32 -5.23 -19.73
C THR A 284 22.17 -4.36 -18.79
N GLN A 285 23.07 -3.53 -19.33
CA GLN A 285 23.88 -2.59 -18.57
C GLN A 285 23.10 -1.34 -18.15
N PHE A 286 22.21 -0.84 -19.01
CA PHE A 286 21.28 0.25 -18.73
C PHE A 286 20.23 -0.16 -17.70
N ARG A 287 19.67 -1.36 -17.81
CA ARG A 287 18.83 -1.92 -16.74
C ARG A 287 19.59 -2.10 -15.40
N ARG A 288 20.92 -2.13 -15.44
CA ARG A 288 21.79 -2.12 -14.24
C ARG A 288 22.21 -0.71 -13.79
N ASN A 289 22.41 0.23 -14.71
CA ASN A 289 22.89 1.60 -14.45
C ASN A 289 21.74 2.58 -14.16
N ILE A 290 20.54 2.38 -14.71
CA ILE A 290 19.28 2.87 -14.12
C ILE A 290 18.93 2.04 -12.86
N GLY A 291 19.91 1.40 -12.23
CA GLY A 291 19.83 0.87 -10.87
C GLY A 291 19.76 1.98 -9.83
N ILE A 292 18.97 3.01 -10.13
CA ILE A 292 18.70 4.19 -9.32
C ILE A 292 17.68 3.83 -8.22
N PHE A 293 16.99 2.69 -8.37
CA PHE A 293 15.99 2.24 -7.40
C PHE A 293 16.28 0.88 -6.74
N ASP A 294 17.44 0.25 -6.95
CA ASP A 294 17.78 -1.00 -6.22
C ASP A 294 18.50 -0.74 -4.88
N VAL A 295 18.86 0.50 -4.56
CA VAL A 295 19.72 0.81 -3.38
C VAL A 295 19.04 1.67 -2.29
N GLY A 296 17.83 2.23 -2.52
CA GLY A 296 17.21 3.18 -1.59
C GLY A 296 16.12 2.66 -0.64
N TYR A 297 15.33 1.65 -1.02
CA TYR A 297 14.13 1.24 -0.24
C TYR A 297 14.18 -0.20 0.28
N ARG A 298 15.40 -0.73 0.49
CA ARG A 298 15.66 -1.98 1.24
C ARG A 298 15.94 -1.76 2.73
N ILE A 299 15.55 -0.62 3.31
CA ILE A 299 15.76 -0.36 4.74
C ILE A 299 14.39 -0.29 5.46
N SER A 300 14.01 -1.45 6.01
CA SER A 300 13.55 -1.59 7.41
C SER A 300 12.09 -1.90 7.78
N LEU A 301 11.11 -2.06 6.89
CA LEU A 301 9.73 -2.45 7.35
C LEU A 301 9.01 -3.55 6.57
N THR A 302 9.52 -4.00 5.42
CA THR A 302 8.90 -5.08 4.63
C THR A 302 9.30 -6.50 5.08
N GLY A 303 10.00 -6.61 6.21
CA GLY A 303 10.42 -7.89 6.80
C GLY A 303 9.41 -8.56 7.72
N VAL A 304 8.28 -7.90 8.05
CA VAL A 304 7.35 -8.44 9.07
C VAL A 304 6.01 -8.91 8.51
N PHE A 305 5.54 -8.47 7.31
CA PHE A 305 4.14 -8.77 6.93
C PHE A 305 3.78 -9.16 5.48
N TYR A 306 4.70 -9.31 4.53
CA TYR A 306 4.33 -9.82 3.19
C TYR A 306 5.17 -11.00 2.73
N GLY A 307 4.67 -12.19 3.01
CA GLY A 307 5.12 -13.45 2.44
C GLY A 307 4.76 -13.56 0.94
N ASN A 308 5.77 -13.90 0.15
CA ASN A 308 5.73 -14.95 -0.87
C ASN A 308 4.98 -14.75 -2.21
N SER A 309 4.44 -13.58 -2.57
CA SER A 309 3.76 -13.42 -3.87
C SER A 309 4.68 -13.04 -5.06
N GLY A 310 5.84 -12.40 -4.81
CA GLY A 310 6.78 -11.98 -5.87
C GLY A 310 7.65 -13.11 -6.45
N ILE A 311 7.93 -14.15 -5.67
CA ILE A 311 8.83 -15.26 -6.06
C ILE A 311 8.15 -16.22 -7.07
N LEU A 312 6.82 -16.19 -7.16
CA LEU A 312 6.07 -17.10 -8.03
C LEU A 312 5.99 -16.63 -9.50
N ARG A 313 6.14 -15.32 -9.79
CA ARG A 313 6.19 -14.83 -11.18
C ARG A 313 7.55 -15.10 -11.85
N LYS A 314 8.66 -14.94 -11.12
CA LYS A 314 10.01 -15.24 -11.65
C LYS A 314 10.18 -16.74 -11.99
N ARG A 315 9.74 -17.64 -11.11
CA ARG A 315 9.85 -19.10 -11.35
C ARG A 315 9.01 -19.62 -12.52
N ARG A 316 7.89 -18.96 -12.87
CA ARG A 316 7.05 -19.36 -14.00
C ARG A 316 7.72 -19.02 -15.34
N ILE A 317 8.40 -17.87 -15.43
CA ILE A 317 9.10 -17.44 -16.65
C ILE A 317 10.36 -18.28 -16.88
N GLU A 318 11.12 -18.58 -15.82
CA GLU A 318 12.33 -19.42 -15.92
C GLU A 318 12.02 -20.86 -16.34
N ARG A 319 10.91 -21.46 -15.85
CA ARG A 319 10.49 -22.79 -16.30
C ARG A 319 10.06 -22.82 -17.76
N SER A 320 9.38 -21.78 -18.24
CA SER A 320 8.98 -21.69 -19.65
C SER A 320 10.17 -21.49 -20.60
N ALA A 321 11.20 -20.75 -20.17
CA ALA A 321 12.44 -20.59 -20.93
C ALA A 321 13.27 -21.89 -20.96
N SER A 322 13.36 -22.59 -19.82
CA SER A 322 14.09 -23.85 -19.72
C SER A 322 13.41 -25.00 -20.48
N GLN A 323 12.07 -25.04 -20.53
CA GLN A 323 11.33 -26.04 -21.33
C GLN A 323 11.49 -25.82 -22.84
N LYS A 324 11.50 -24.57 -23.31
CA LYS A 324 11.71 -24.27 -24.72
C LYS A 324 13.13 -24.63 -25.18
N LYS A 325 14.13 -24.39 -24.34
CA LYS A 325 15.53 -24.76 -24.61
C LYS A 325 15.73 -26.28 -24.61
N PHE A 326 15.04 -27.00 -23.73
CA PHE A 326 15.09 -28.46 -23.70
C PHE A 326 14.41 -29.12 -24.92
N GLN A 327 13.35 -28.52 -25.47
CA GLN A 327 12.71 -29.01 -26.70
C GLN A 327 13.53 -28.73 -27.97
N SER A 328 14.31 -27.65 -28.01
CA SER A 328 15.18 -27.38 -29.17
C SER A 328 16.41 -28.31 -29.23
N ASP A 329 16.92 -28.74 -28.07
CA ASP A 329 18.11 -29.60 -28.00
C ASP A 329 17.81 -31.08 -28.30
N PHE A 330 16.53 -31.50 -28.29
CA PHE A 330 16.11 -32.90 -28.47
C PHE A 330 15.42 -33.21 -29.82
N SER A 331 15.57 -32.37 -30.85
CA SER A 331 15.06 -32.68 -32.19
C SER A 331 16.18 -33.23 -33.10
N PRO A 332 16.32 -34.56 -33.29
CA PRO A 332 17.27 -35.08 -34.26
C PRO A 332 16.71 -34.93 -35.68
N SER A 333 17.54 -34.36 -36.54
CA SER A 333 17.39 -34.19 -37.98
C SER A 333 16.82 -35.43 -38.70
N ARG A 334 15.50 -35.49 -38.92
CA ARG A 334 14.90 -36.39 -39.92
C ARG A 334 15.07 -35.80 -41.32
N LYS A 335 16.27 -35.87 -41.89
CA LYS A 335 16.50 -35.61 -43.33
C LYS A 335 17.36 -36.64 -44.06
N HIS A 336 17.69 -37.78 -43.45
CA HIS A 336 18.44 -38.85 -44.14
C HIS A 336 17.86 -40.25 -43.92
N LEU A 337 16.56 -40.47 -44.15
CA LEU A 337 15.98 -41.83 -44.24
C LEU A 337 14.75 -41.85 -45.19
N ARG A 338 14.89 -41.28 -46.39
CA ARG A 338 13.97 -41.51 -47.52
C ARG A 338 14.78 -41.51 -48.80
N ASP A 339 15.59 -42.55 -49.01
CA ASP A 339 16.08 -42.84 -50.37
C ASP A 339 16.51 -44.29 -50.62
N SER A 340 16.26 -45.23 -49.69
CA SER A 340 16.66 -46.64 -49.87
C SER A 340 15.53 -47.62 -50.22
N ASP A 341 14.25 -47.21 -50.25
CA ASP A 341 13.11 -48.12 -50.49
C ASP A 341 12.45 -48.01 -51.88
N ARG A 342 13.24 -47.66 -52.92
CA ARG A 342 12.76 -47.65 -54.32
C ARG A 342 13.63 -48.45 -55.29
N ARG A 343 14.23 -49.56 -54.86
CA ARG A 343 14.78 -50.57 -55.78
C ARG A 343 14.52 -51.98 -55.25
N GLY A 344 13.53 -52.65 -55.84
CA GLY A 344 13.19 -54.04 -55.53
C GLY A 344 11.88 -54.49 -56.17
N PHE A 345 11.76 -54.35 -57.49
CA PHE A 345 10.86 -55.18 -58.30
C PHE A 345 11.75 -56.13 -59.10
N SER A 346 11.70 -57.41 -58.76
CA SER A 346 11.95 -58.60 -59.58
C SER A 346 11.65 -59.82 -58.74
#